data_AF-A0A2G5B2H9-F1
#
_entry.id   AF-A0A2G5B2H9-F1
#
_cell.length_a   1.000
_cell.length_b   1.000
_cell.length_c   1.000
_cell.angle_alpha   90.00
_cell.angle_beta   90.00
_cell.angle_gamma   90.00
#
_symmetry.space_group_name_H-M   'P 1'
#
loop_
_entity.id
_entity.type
_entity.pdbx_description
1 polymer ?
#
loop_
_entity_poly.entity_id
_entity_poly.type
_entity_poly.pdbx_seq_one_letter_code
_entity_poly.pdbx_strand_id
1 'polypeptide(L)'
;MRLCLLQLNRRDVREDPLQANLFLAACKFLDLLFILGTEDFLLHQWIFITDTVDALYASRSASHALLDRLSTRLLSMPSRSQSLGMSLSEMQLLGATPMKRPIICLRSVSSIRELDAFVHNASVQTYQATYTLAEPDLEFIDAVLLSDLLYFDFTPVSATSPSSPSATQLSGFGDDL
;
A
#
# COMPACT_ATOMS: atom_id res chain seq x y z
N MET A 1 -30.84 24.87 -0.67
CA MET A 1 -29.94 25.05 -1.84
C MET A 1 -28.44 24.85 -1.57
N ARG A 2 -27.95 24.65 -0.32
CA ARG A 2 -26.52 24.39 -0.05
C ARG A 2 -26.07 22.93 -0.18
N LEU A 3 -26.99 21.98 -0.35
CA LEU A 3 -26.67 20.55 -0.52
C LEU A 3 -26.36 20.15 -1.97
N CYS A 4 -26.82 20.93 -2.97
CA CYS A 4 -26.55 20.61 -4.39
C CYS A 4 -25.12 21.00 -4.82
N LEU A 5 -24.51 22.01 -4.19
CA LEU A 5 -23.16 22.47 -4.55
C LEU A 5 -22.03 21.58 -4.00
N LEU A 6 -22.28 20.78 -2.94
CA LEU A 6 -21.29 19.82 -2.44
C LEU A 6 -21.27 18.50 -3.24
N GLN A 7 -22.25 18.27 -4.12
CA GLN A 7 -22.27 17.11 -5.03
C GLN A 7 -21.57 17.40 -6.37
N LEU A 8 -21.28 18.67 -6.68
CA LEU A 8 -20.71 19.08 -7.98
C LEU A 8 -19.17 19.08 -8.04
N ASN A 9 -18.47 18.69 -6.96
CA ASN A 9 -17.01 18.59 -6.97
C ASN A 9 -16.48 17.27 -6.38
N ARG A 10 -17.31 16.23 -6.32
CA ARG A 10 -16.81 14.86 -6.22
C ARG A 10 -16.33 14.48 -7.62
N ARG A 11 -15.23 15.12 -8.07
CA ARG A 11 -14.50 14.63 -9.23
C ARG A 11 -14.29 13.14 -8.98
N ASP A 12 -14.69 12.31 -9.93
CA ASP A 12 -14.17 10.95 -10.02
C ASP A 12 -12.64 11.10 -10.05
N VAL A 13 -12.01 11.07 -8.89
CA VAL A 13 -10.57 10.97 -8.77
C VAL A 13 -10.31 9.55 -9.21
N ARG A 14 -10.14 9.39 -10.52
CA ARG A 14 -9.57 8.17 -11.09
C ARG A 14 -8.25 8.02 -10.35
N GLU A 15 -8.16 7.01 -9.47
CA GLU A 15 -6.95 6.83 -8.67
C GLU A 15 -5.79 6.69 -9.65
N ASP A 16 -4.85 7.63 -9.55
CA ASP A 16 -3.66 7.60 -10.37
C ASP A 16 -2.79 6.46 -9.82
N PRO A 17 -2.46 5.43 -10.63
CA PRO A 17 -1.59 4.36 -10.17
C PRO A 17 -0.26 4.90 -9.63
N LEU A 18 0.23 6.04 -10.15
CA LEU A 18 1.41 6.70 -9.61
C LEU A 18 1.21 7.12 -8.14
N GLN A 19 0.06 7.71 -7.82
CA GLN A 19 -0.27 8.16 -6.47
C GLN A 19 -0.42 6.96 -5.51
N ALA A 20 -1.04 5.88 -5.98
CA ALA A 20 -1.17 4.66 -5.18
C ALA A 20 0.19 4.02 -4.87
N ASN A 21 1.10 3.95 -5.86
CA ASN A 21 2.45 3.43 -5.67
C ASN A 21 3.33 4.35 -4.80
N LEU A 22 3.15 5.67 -4.87
CA LEU A 22 3.82 6.59 -3.95
C LEU A 22 3.34 6.38 -2.51
N PHE A 23 2.05 6.17 -2.32
CA PHE A 23 1.49 5.86 -1.00
C PHE A 23 1.99 4.50 -0.48
N LEU A 24 2.08 3.48 -1.34
CA LEU A 24 2.74 2.19 -1.03
C LEU A 24 4.17 2.39 -0.54
N ALA A 25 4.98 3.18 -1.25
CA ALA A 25 6.37 3.43 -0.86
C ALA A 25 6.46 4.10 0.53
N ALA A 26 5.59 5.07 0.83
CA ALA A 26 5.51 5.68 2.15
C ALA A 26 5.07 4.67 3.23
N CYS A 27 4.09 3.82 2.94
CA CYS A 27 3.65 2.78 3.86
C CYS A 27 4.74 1.74 4.13
N LYS A 28 5.50 1.31 3.12
CA LYS A 28 6.66 0.40 3.29
C LYS A 28 7.73 0.99 4.18
N PHE A 29 8.05 2.26 3.95
CA PHE A 29 9.01 2.98 4.80
C PHE A 29 8.53 3.03 6.25
N LEU A 30 7.25 3.34 6.46
CA LEU A 30 6.66 3.41 7.79
C LEU A 30 6.61 2.04 8.49
N ASP A 31 6.24 0.98 7.76
CA ASP A 31 6.26 -0.41 8.23
C ASP A 31 7.67 -0.81 8.72
N LEU A 32 8.70 -0.48 7.93
CA LEU A 32 10.09 -0.69 8.31
C LEU A 32 10.47 0.06 9.60
N LEU A 33 10.04 1.32 9.75
CA LEU A 33 10.32 2.09 10.97
C LEU A 33 9.68 1.47 12.22
N PHE A 34 8.43 1.00 12.14
CA PHE A 34 7.77 0.31 13.24
C PHE A 34 8.48 -0.99 13.63
N ILE A 35 8.98 -1.72 12.64
CA ILE A 35 9.68 -2.97 12.88
C ILE A 35 11.06 -2.75 13.48
N LEU A 36 11.83 -1.80 12.95
CA LEU A 36 13.15 -1.52 13.51
C LEU A 36 13.06 -0.89 14.90
N GLY A 37 12.02 -0.10 15.17
CA GLY A 37 11.77 0.48 16.50
C GLY A 37 12.94 1.33 17.01
N THR A 38 13.60 2.09 16.13
CA THR A 38 14.77 2.90 16.48
C THR A 38 14.40 3.98 17.49
N GLU A 39 15.31 4.28 18.43
CA GLU A 39 15.04 5.21 19.54
C GLU A 39 14.57 6.60 19.06
N ASP A 40 15.18 7.11 18.00
CA ASP A 40 14.82 8.42 17.41
C ASP A 40 13.40 8.44 16.84
N PHE A 41 12.91 7.31 16.33
CA PHE A 41 11.57 7.22 15.75
C PHE A 41 10.50 6.97 16.81
N LEU A 42 10.80 6.26 17.91
CA LEU A 42 9.83 5.96 18.97
C LEU A 42 9.13 7.23 19.51
N LEU A 43 9.85 8.35 19.64
CA LEU A 43 9.26 9.62 20.07
C LEU A 43 8.20 10.17 19.10
N HIS A 44 8.30 9.82 17.82
CA HIS A 44 7.42 10.28 16.75
C HIS A 44 6.36 9.25 16.36
N GLN A 45 6.48 8.00 16.84
CA GLN A 45 5.62 6.88 16.48
C GLN A 45 4.14 7.15 16.75
N TRP A 46 3.82 7.81 17.88
CA TRP A 46 2.45 8.12 18.30
C TRP A 46 1.66 8.98 17.30
N ILE A 47 2.35 9.73 16.42
CA ILE A 47 1.71 10.52 15.36
C ILE A 47 1.03 9.58 14.36
N PHE A 48 1.65 8.43 14.10
CA PHE A 48 1.25 7.52 13.03
C PHE A 48 0.31 6.42 13.53
N ILE A 49 0.56 5.86 14.70
CA ILE A 49 -0.17 4.72 15.25
C ILE A 49 -0.53 4.90 16.72
N THR A 50 -1.49 4.11 17.18
CA THR A 50 -1.72 3.89 18.61
C THR A 50 -0.91 2.68 19.04
N ASP A 51 0.14 2.87 19.85
CA ASP A 51 1.05 1.81 20.31
C ASP A 51 0.81 1.42 21.78
N THR A 52 -0.33 1.82 22.33
CA THR A 52 -0.80 1.45 23.66
C THR A 52 -1.85 0.35 23.58
N VAL A 53 -2.27 -0.14 24.74
CA VAL A 53 -3.38 -1.10 24.87
C VAL A 53 -4.69 -0.59 24.25
N ASP A 54 -4.84 0.73 24.07
CA ASP A 54 -6.00 1.33 23.40
C ASP A 54 -6.14 0.83 21.96
N ALA A 55 -5.06 0.39 21.31
CA ALA A 55 -5.12 -0.23 19.99
C ALA A 55 -6.03 -1.46 19.95
N LEU A 56 -6.16 -2.20 21.06
CA LEU A 56 -6.99 -3.41 21.16
C LEU A 56 -8.47 -3.12 21.45
N TYR A 57 -8.77 -2.02 22.14
CA TYR A 57 -10.09 -1.79 22.74
C TYR A 57 -10.78 -0.51 22.26
N ALA A 58 -10.03 0.48 21.80
CA ALA A 58 -10.58 1.76 21.42
C ALA A 58 -11.29 1.69 20.06
N SER A 59 -12.44 2.37 19.97
CA SER A 59 -13.02 2.66 18.66
C SER A 59 -12.02 3.51 17.88
N ARG A 60 -11.55 3.02 16.73
CA ARG A 60 -10.60 3.73 15.85
C ARG A 60 -11.07 5.14 15.48
N SER A 61 -12.37 5.41 15.54
CA SER A 61 -12.95 6.74 15.33
C SER A 61 -12.53 7.79 16.37
N ALA A 62 -12.08 7.36 17.56
CA ALA A 62 -11.62 8.23 18.64
C ALA A 62 -10.08 8.39 18.65
N SER A 63 -9.35 7.57 17.88
CA SER A 63 -7.91 7.67 17.79
C SER A 63 -7.46 8.92 17.05
N HIS A 64 -6.41 9.56 17.58
CA HIS A 64 -5.75 10.70 16.94
C HIS A 64 -4.65 10.28 15.96
N ALA A 65 -4.22 9.02 15.99
CA ALA A 65 -3.17 8.49 15.14
C ALA A 65 -3.56 8.53 13.65
N LEU A 66 -2.60 8.88 12.79
CA LEU A 66 -2.86 9.09 11.36
C LEU A 66 -3.38 7.82 10.68
N LEU A 67 -2.78 6.65 10.92
CA LEU A 67 -3.19 5.41 10.26
C LEU A 67 -4.60 4.96 10.71
N ASP A 68 -4.96 5.13 11.98
CA ASP A 68 -6.31 4.82 12.46
C ASP A 68 -7.37 5.71 11.79
N ARG A 69 -7.06 7.00 11.65
CA ARG A 69 -7.92 7.97 10.95
C ARG A 69 -8.01 7.68 9.46
N LEU A 70 -6.90 7.29 8.83
CA LEU A 70 -6.88 6.88 7.42
C LEU A 70 -7.68 5.61 7.20
N SER A 71 -7.56 4.61 8.08
CA SER A 71 -8.35 3.37 7.99
C SER A 71 -9.85 3.68 7.98
N THR A 72 -10.31 4.55 8.89
CA THR A 72 -11.72 4.98 8.93
C THR A 72 -12.16 5.65 7.62
N ARG A 73 -11.27 6.43 6.98
CA ARG A 73 -11.56 7.06 5.68
C ARG A 73 -11.60 6.05 4.54
N LEU A 74 -10.66 5.10 4.49
CA LEU A 74 -10.60 4.05 3.48
C LEU A 74 -11.85 3.17 3.52
N LEU A 75 -12.30 2.77 4.71
CA LEU A 75 -13.54 2.02 4.93
C LEU A 75 -14.79 2.78 4.47
N SER A 76 -14.80 4.12 4.60
CA SER A 76 -15.93 4.96 4.17
C SER A 76 -16.03 5.16 2.65
N MET A 77 -15.01 4.75 1.89
CA MET A 77 -15.03 4.88 0.44
C MET A 77 -15.93 3.80 -0.18
N PRO A 78 -16.88 4.15 -1.08
CA PRO A 78 -17.80 3.18 -1.66
C PRO A 78 -17.01 2.05 -2.34
N SER A 79 -17.21 0.81 -1.88
CA SER A 79 -16.44 -0.34 -2.34
C SER A 79 -17.11 -1.02 -3.55
N ARG A 80 -16.29 -1.52 -4.49
CA ARG A 80 -16.74 -2.42 -5.58
C ARG A 80 -16.34 -3.89 -5.35
N SER A 81 -15.62 -4.21 -4.27
CA SER A 81 -15.21 -5.58 -3.95
C SER A 81 -14.90 -5.75 -2.46
N GLN A 82 -15.09 -6.97 -1.96
CA GLN A 82 -15.00 -7.36 -0.54
C GLN A 82 -13.61 -7.07 0.02
N SER A 83 -13.54 -6.47 1.22
CA SER A 83 -12.28 -6.26 1.92
C SER A 83 -11.74 -7.60 2.42
N LEU A 84 -10.47 -7.87 2.16
CA LEU A 84 -9.70 -8.92 2.83
C LEU A 84 -9.23 -8.35 4.17
N GLY A 85 -10.18 -8.09 5.07
CA GLY A 85 -9.87 -7.74 6.45
C GLY A 85 -9.35 -8.99 7.16
N MET A 86 -8.05 -9.01 7.47
CA MET A 86 -7.45 -10.10 8.25
C MET A 86 -8.09 -10.12 9.65
N SER A 87 -8.57 -11.28 10.09
CA SER A 87 -9.23 -11.43 11.38
C SER A 87 -8.24 -11.23 12.53
N LEU A 88 -8.72 -10.72 13.67
CA LEU A 88 -7.96 -10.69 14.94
C LEU A 88 -7.36 -12.08 15.29
N SER A 89 -8.07 -13.16 14.92
CA SER A 89 -7.60 -14.55 15.09
C SER A 89 -6.44 -14.93 14.16
N GLU A 90 -6.36 -14.36 12.96
CA GLU A 90 -5.24 -14.56 12.03
C GLU A 90 -4.01 -13.75 12.48
N MET A 91 -4.22 -12.57 13.07
CA MET A 91 -3.15 -11.78 13.70
C MET A 91 -2.55 -12.48 14.93
N GLN A 92 -3.37 -13.19 15.71
CA GLN A 92 -2.88 -14.00 16.84
C GLN A 92 -2.02 -15.19 16.39
N LEU A 93 -2.22 -15.70 15.17
CA LEU A 93 -1.38 -16.74 14.56
C LEU A 93 -0.04 -16.19 14.04
N LEU A 94 0.02 -14.91 13.65
CA LEU A 94 1.28 -14.23 13.33
C LEU A 94 2.16 -13.98 14.57
N GLY A 95 1.58 -14.00 15.77
CA GLY A 95 2.33 -14.02 17.04
C GLY A 95 3.09 -15.34 17.30
N ALA A 96 3.00 -16.33 16.42
CA ALA A 96 3.74 -17.59 16.52
C ALA A 96 5.12 -17.56 15.86
N THR A 97 5.47 -16.50 15.13
CA THR A 97 6.83 -16.36 14.58
C THR A 97 7.74 -15.71 15.62
N PRO A 98 8.94 -16.26 15.89
CA PRO A 98 9.84 -15.74 16.92
C PRO A 98 10.38 -14.33 16.59
N MET A 99 10.25 -13.89 15.34
CA MET A 99 10.77 -12.62 14.85
C MET A 99 9.68 -11.85 14.08
N LYS A 100 9.66 -10.53 14.23
CA LYS A 100 8.73 -9.63 13.53
C LYS A 100 9.26 -9.28 12.14
N ARG A 101 8.36 -9.23 11.15
CA ARG A 101 8.65 -9.01 9.73
C ARG A 101 7.76 -7.90 9.13
N PRO A 102 8.21 -7.22 8.06
CA PRO A 102 7.38 -6.31 7.26
C PRO A 102 6.07 -6.94 6.85
N ILE A 103 4.99 -6.22 7.10
CA ILE A 103 3.62 -6.58 6.73
C ILE A 103 3.46 -6.40 5.21
N ILE A 104 4.09 -5.37 4.64
CA ILE A 104 3.95 -5.01 3.23
C ILE A 104 5.08 -5.62 2.41
N CYS A 105 4.75 -6.65 1.62
CA CYS A 105 5.67 -7.26 0.64
C CYS A 105 5.27 -6.98 -0.83
N LEU A 106 4.28 -6.11 -1.07
CA LEU A 106 3.75 -5.80 -2.40
C LEU A 106 4.78 -5.01 -3.23
N ARG A 107 5.02 -5.34 -4.50
CA ARG A 107 5.91 -4.56 -5.37
C ARG A 107 5.24 -3.29 -5.93
N SER A 108 3.97 -3.39 -6.27
CA SER A 108 3.18 -2.28 -6.82
C SER A 108 1.71 -2.48 -6.48
N VAL A 109 0.95 -1.39 -6.44
CA VAL A 109 -0.51 -1.39 -6.26
C VAL A 109 -1.19 -0.59 -7.36
N SER A 110 -2.41 -0.97 -7.71
CA SER A 110 -3.25 -0.24 -8.66
C SER A 110 -4.15 0.78 -7.97
N SER A 111 -4.45 0.58 -6.69
CA SER A 111 -5.33 1.43 -5.90
C SER A 111 -4.88 1.45 -4.44
N ILE A 112 -5.08 2.60 -3.76
CA ILE A 112 -4.74 2.79 -2.34
C ILE A 112 -5.46 1.78 -1.44
N ARG A 113 -6.64 1.30 -1.86
CA ARG A 113 -7.44 0.32 -1.11
C ARG A 113 -6.74 -1.02 -0.88
N GLU A 114 -5.77 -1.38 -1.71
CA GLU A 114 -5.00 -2.61 -1.52
C GLU A 114 -4.17 -2.57 -0.23
N LEU A 115 -3.94 -1.37 0.34
CA LEU A 115 -3.21 -1.15 1.57
C LEU A 115 -4.11 -1.08 2.81
N ASP A 116 -5.42 -1.29 2.66
CA ASP A 116 -6.39 -1.22 3.77
C ASP A 116 -6.01 -2.15 4.92
N ALA A 117 -5.60 -3.39 4.62
CA ALA A 117 -5.20 -4.35 5.65
C ALA A 117 -4.01 -3.86 6.49
N PHE A 118 -3.00 -3.22 5.87
CA PHE A 118 -1.88 -2.63 6.59
C PHE A 118 -2.33 -1.42 7.42
N VAL A 119 -3.01 -0.46 6.79
CA VAL A 119 -3.43 0.79 7.44
C VAL A 119 -4.38 0.50 8.60
N HIS A 120 -5.25 -0.50 8.45
CA HIS A 120 -6.07 -1.00 9.54
C HIS A 120 -5.17 -1.65 10.61
N ASN A 121 -4.34 -2.63 10.29
CA ASN A 121 -3.73 -3.45 11.34
C ASN A 121 -2.46 -2.88 11.98
N ALA A 122 -1.85 -1.82 11.44
CA ALA A 122 -0.57 -1.28 11.89
C ALA A 122 -0.50 -0.99 13.40
N SER A 123 -1.50 -0.32 13.97
CA SER A 123 -1.54 -0.01 15.41
C SER A 123 -1.52 -1.27 16.28
N VAL A 124 -2.39 -2.24 15.96
CA VAL A 124 -2.49 -3.47 16.76
C VAL A 124 -1.24 -4.32 16.61
N GLN A 125 -0.72 -4.48 15.38
CA GLN A 125 0.46 -5.30 15.14
C GLN A 125 1.71 -4.71 15.79
N THR A 126 1.87 -3.39 15.76
CA THR A 126 3.00 -2.73 16.43
C THR A 126 2.89 -2.84 17.94
N TYR A 127 1.69 -2.68 18.51
CA TYR A 127 1.45 -2.91 19.94
C TYR A 127 1.78 -4.35 20.34
N GLN A 128 1.30 -5.34 19.58
CA GLN A 128 1.55 -6.75 19.84
C GLN A 128 3.05 -7.09 19.76
N ALA A 129 3.74 -6.64 18.71
CA ALA A 129 5.16 -6.87 18.54
C ALA A 129 6.00 -6.24 19.67
N THR A 130 5.58 -5.07 20.15
CA THR A 130 6.20 -4.40 21.31
C THR A 130 5.95 -5.18 22.60
N TYR A 131 4.72 -5.67 22.80
CA TYR A 131 4.35 -6.43 23.98
C TYR A 131 5.07 -7.79 24.05
N THR A 132 5.24 -8.48 22.92
CA THR A 132 5.93 -9.77 22.86
C THR A 132 7.45 -9.64 22.85
N LEU A 133 7.99 -8.41 22.81
CA LEU A 133 9.43 -8.13 22.69
C LEU A 133 10.05 -8.87 21.49
N ALA A 134 9.30 -9.00 20.39
CA ALA A 134 9.77 -9.72 19.22
C ALA A 134 10.93 -8.98 18.57
N GLU A 135 12.04 -9.68 18.30
CA GLU A 135 13.18 -9.11 17.59
C GLU A 135 12.89 -9.02 16.09
N PRO A 136 13.38 -7.97 15.41
CA PRO A 136 13.21 -7.85 13.96
C PRO A 136 14.01 -8.94 13.22
N ASP A 137 13.38 -9.58 12.24
CA ASP A 137 14.05 -10.51 11.33
C ASP A 137 14.90 -9.73 10.31
N LEU A 138 16.15 -9.43 10.69
CA LEU A 138 17.06 -8.62 9.87
C LEU A 138 17.39 -9.29 8.53
N GLU A 139 17.53 -10.62 8.51
CA GLU A 139 17.83 -11.36 7.27
C GLU A 139 16.67 -11.22 6.26
N PHE A 140 15.42 -11.33 6.74
CA PHE A 140 14.25 -11.10 5.91
C PHE A 140 14.15 -9.64 5.45
N ILE A 141 14.38 -8.67 6.35
CA ILE A 141 14.34 -7.25 6.02
C ILE A 141 15.37 -6.92 4.93
N ASP A 142 16.60 -7.41 5.06
CA ASP A 142 17.65 -7.21 4.07
C ASP A 142 17.25 -7.79 2.70
N ALA A 143 16.70 -9.00 2.68
CA ALA A 143 16.24 -9.64 1.44
C ALA A 143 15.13 -8.83 0.74
N VAL A 144 14.17 -8.30 1.50
CA VAL A 144 13.09 -7.44 0.97
C VAL A 144 13.65 -6.11 0.44
N LEU A 145 14.54 -5.46 1.20
CA LEU A 145 15.17 -4.21 0.78
C LEU A 145 16.01 -4.37 -0.50
N LEU A 146 16.80 -5.45 -0.59
CA LEU A 146 17.55 -5.77 -1.79
C LEU A 146 16.62 -5.97 -2.99
N SER A 147 15.54 -6.74 -2.79
CA SER A 147 14.51 -7.00 -3.79
C SER A 147 13.80 -5.73 -4.29
N ASP A 148 13.55 -4.77 -3.40
CA ASP A 148 12.86 -3.52 -3.72
C ASP A 148 13.79 -2.45 -4.31
N LEU A 149 15.05 -2.36 -3.87
CA LEU A 149 15.97 -1.28 -4.28
C LEU A 149 16.91 -1.69 -5.42
N LEU A 150 17.46 -2.90 -5.39
CA LEU A 150 18.53 -3.30 -6.31
C LEU A 150 18.02 -4.07 -7.53
N TYR A 151 16.90 -4.77 -7.39
CA TYR A 151 16.24 -5.44 -8.52
C TYR A 151 15.14 -4.56 -9.13
N PHE A 152 15.26 -3.24 -9.00
CA PHE A 152 14.46 -2.30 -9.76
C PHE A 152 14.78 -2.54 -11.25
N ASP A 153 13.79 -2.97 -12.02
CA ASP A 153 13.92 -3.13 -13.45
C ASP A 153 14.18 -1.75 -14.08
N PHE A 154 15.46 -1.38 -14.24
CA PHE A 154 15.91 -0.30 -15.13
C PHE A 154 15.72 -0.71 -16.60
N THR A 155 14.60 -1.35 -16.94
CA THR A 155 14.30 -1.65 -18.33
C THR A 155 14.31 -0.31 -19.06
N PRO A 156 15.27 -0.08 -19.98
CA PRO A 156 15.25 1.14 -20.77
C PRO A 156 13.91 1.13 -21.49
N VAL A 157 13.17 2.23 -21.40
CA VAL A 157 11.96 2.43 -22.20
C VAL A 157 12.38 2.16 -23.63
N SER A 158 11.96 1.00 -24.15
CA SER A 158 12.27 0.58 -25.51
C SER A 158 11.66 1.66 -26.39
N ALA A 159 12.53 2.46 -27.03
CA ALA A 159 12.11 3.54 -27.89
C ALA A 159 11.05 3.00 -28.85
N THR A 160 9.87 3.59 -28.80
CA THR A 160 8.75 3.29 -29.69
C THR A 160 9.27 3.38 -31.12
N SER A 161 9.52 2.22 -31.75
CA SER A 161 9.89 2.18 -33.15
C SER A 161 8.71 2.74 -33.94
N PRO A 162 8.89 3.80 -34.76
CA PRO A 162 7.82 4.27 -35.61
C PRO A 162 7.47 3.15 -36.60
N SER A 163 6.20 2.74 -36.56
CA SER A 163 5.59 1.81 -37.50
C SER A 163 5.94 2.24 -38.93
N SER A 164 6.70 1.40 -39.63
CA SER A 164 6.95 1.58 -41.06
C SER A 164 5.62 1.39 -41.82
N PRO A 165 5.29 2.23 -42.81
CA PRO A 165 4.06 2.11 -43.55
C PRO A 165 4.13 0.91 -44.50
N SER A 166 3.09 0.09 -44.47
CA SER A 166 2.87 -1.06 -45.35
C SER A 166 2.91 -0.63 -46.81
N ALA A 167 3.89 -1.13 -47.56
CA ALA A 167 3.91 -1.05 -49.02
C ALA A 167 3.11 -2.19 -49.65
N THR A 168 2.56 -1.93 -50.83
CA THR A 168 1.96 -2.86 -51.82
C THR A 168 0.47 -3.16 -51.57
N GLN A 169 -0.48 -2.86 -52.47
CA GLN A 169 -0.46 -3.25 -53.88
C GLN A 169 -1.14 -2.25 -54.83
N LEU A 170 -0.45 -1.95 -55.94
CA LEU A 170 -1.00 -1.51 -57.22
C LEU A 170 -1.15 -2.77 -58.09
N SER A 171 -2.37 -3.18 -58.42
CA SER A 171 -2.62 -4.10 -59.53
C SER A 171 -3.93 -3.75 -60.21
N GLY A 172 -3.87 -3.54 -61.53
CA GLY A 172 -5.05 -3.30 -62.35
C GLY A 172 -4.76 -2.43 -63.56
N PHE A 173 -3.98 -2.93 -64.52
CA PHE A 173 -4.09 -2.49 -65.92
C PHE A 173 -3.54 -3.56 -66.87
N GLY A 174 -4.43 -4.00 -67.77
CA GLY A 174 -4.13 -4.49 -69.12
C GLY A 174 -3.42 -5.83 -69.25
N ASP A 175 -4.14 -6.86 -69.70
CA ASP A 175 -4.03 -7.38 -71.07
C ASP A 175 -4.49 -8.85 -71.12
N ASP A 176 -5.47 -9.15 -71.97
CA ASP A 176 -5.36 -10.17 -73.02
C ASP A 176 -6.74 -10.53 -73.63
N LEU A 177 -6.78 -10.36 -74.96
CA LEU A 177 -7.65 -10.92 -76.02
C LEU A 177 -9.17 -10.92 -75.88
#